data_AF-A0A963V6D7-F1
#
_entry.id   AF-A0A963V6D7-F1
#
_cell.length_a   1.000
_cell.length_b   1.000
_cell.length_c   1.000
_cell.angle_alpha   90.00
_cell.angle_beta   90.00
_cell.angle_gamma   90.00
#
_symmetry.space_group_name_H-M   'P 1'
#
loop_
_entity.id
_entity.type
_entity.pdbx_description
1 polymer ?
#
loop_
_entity_poly.entity_id
_entity_poly.type
_entity_poly.pdbx_seq_one_letter_code
_entity_poly.pdbx_strand_id
1 'polypeptide(L)'
;MTVCNMAIEGGARAGLIAPDEKTFAYVQGRPHAPKGAQWEAALNWWKTLKSDEGAHWDKVVTLKGEDIAPVVTWGTSPEDVLPITDVVPDPSSFTGGKVEAAARSLDYMGLKPGQKLTDIKIDTVFIGSCTNGRIEDLRAAAAILKGKKIKDGMRAMVVPGSGLVRAQAEEEGLAEIFKDAGFEWRLAGCSMCLAMNPDQLAPGERCAATSNRNFEGRQGRGGRTHLMSPAMAAAAAVTGHLTDVREMM
;
A
#
# COMPACT_ATOMS: atom_id res chain seq x y z
N MET A 1 -8.78 4.40 6.07
CA MET A 1 -9.27 4.53 4.68
C MET A 1 -8.81 3.42 3.74
N THR A 2 -7.58 2.87 3.88
CA THR A 2 -7.07 1.80 3.00
C THR A 2 -8.05 0.64 2.79
N VAL A 3 -8.68 0.15 3.86
CA VAL A 3 -9.67 -0.96 3.76
C VAL A 3 -10.86 -0.59 2.85
N CYS A 4 -11.50 0.56 3.08
CA CYS A 4 -12.62 1.00 2.23
C CYS A 4 -12.19 1.24 0.78
N ASN A 5 -10.97 1.73 0.56
CA ASN A 5 -10.43 1.93 -0.79
C ASN A 5 -10.28 0.61 -1.54
N MET A 6 -9.89 -0.46 -0.83
CA MET A 6 -9.71 -1.80 -1.39
C MET A 6 -11.00 -2.63 -1.50
N ALA A 7 -12.15 -2.08 -1.10
CA ALA A 7 -13.42 -2.81 -1.15
C ALA A 7 -13.80 -3.20 -2.59
N ILE A 8 -13.48 -2.37 -3.57
CA ILE A 8 -13.76 -2.64 -4.99
C ILE A 8 -12.89 -3.76 -5.55
N GLU A 9 -11.64 -3.90 -5.08
CA GLU A 9 -10.78 -5.04 -5.42
C GLU A 9 -11.34 -6.36 -4.86
N GLY A 10 -12.08 -6.31 -3.74
CA GLY A 10 -12.86 -7.44 -3.23
C GLY A 10 -14.21 -7.65 -3.92
N GLY A 11 -14.52 -6.88 -4.98
CA GLY A 11 -15.79 -6.95 -5.73
C GLY A 11 -16.98 -6.28 -5.03
N ALA A 12 -16.76 -5.58 -3.91
CA ALA A 12 -17.83 -4.92 -3.19
C ALA A 12 -18.26 -3.61 -3.86
N ARG A 13 -19.56 -3.30 -3.76
CA ARG A 13 -20.11 -2.01 -4.23
C ARG A 13 -19.62 -0.82 -3.41
N ALA A 14 -19.38 -1.02 -2.11
CA ALA A 14 -18.90 -0.02 -1.18
C ALA A 14 -18.19 -0.67 0.02
N GLY A 15 -17.27 0.06 0.63
CA GLY A 15 -16.70 -0.26 1.94
C GLY A 15 -17.05 0.84 2.94
N LEU A 16 -17.70 0.49 4.05
CA LEU A 16 -18.20 1.43 5.04
C LEU A 16 -17.58 1.12 6.40
N ILE A 17 -17.19 2.19 7.12
CA ILE A 17 -16.76 2.13 8.51
C ILE A 17 -17.59 3.20 9.24
N ALA A 18 -18.26 2.81 10.31
CA ALA A 18 -19.02 3.74 11.13
C ALA A 18 -18.08 4.82 11.70
N PRO A 19 -18.48 6.10 11.69
CA PRO A 19 -17.63 7.16 12.22
C PRO A 19 -17.56 7.05 13.74
N ASP A 20 -16.38 7.37 14.27
CA ASP A 20 -16.05 7.39 15.68
C ASP A 20 -15.33 8.70 16.04
N GLU A 21 -14.89 8.81 17.28
CA GLU A 21 -14.14 9.95 17.81
C GLU A 21 -12.88 10.24 17.00
N LYS A 22 -12.19 9.20 16.51
CA LYS A 22 -11.01 9.37 15.65
C LYS A 22 -11.40 9.98 14.31
N THR A 23 -12.51 9.56 13.74
CA THR A 23 -13.06 10.11 12.51
C THR A 23 -13.43 11.58 12.69
N PHE A 24 -14.10 11.93 13.80
CA PHE A 24 -14.45 13.33 14.09
C PHE A 24 -13.21 14.20 14.28
N ALA A 25 -12.25 13.74 15.07
CA ALA A 25 -10.98 14.43 15.30
C ALA A 25 -10.20 14.62 13.98
N TYR A 26 -10.23 13.62 13.09
CA TYR A 26 -9.61 13.72 11.78
C TYR A 26 -10.25 14.83 10.93
N VAL A 27 -11.58 14.95 10.91
CA VAL A 27 -12.29 15.94 10.08
C VAL A 27 -12.23 17.35 10.67
N GLN A 28 -12.16 17.48 12.00
CA GLN A 28 -12.20 18.76 12.69
C GLN A 28 -11.11 19.72 12.21
N GLY A 29 -11.50 20.96 11.90
CA GLY A 29 -10.56 22.01 11.49
C GLY A 29 -10.00 21.87 10.06
N ARG A 30 -10.34 20.81 9.32
CA ARG A 30 -9.92 20.66 7.91
C ARG A 30 -10.59 21.69 7.00
N PRO A 31 -9.97 22.00 5.84
CA PRO A 31 -10.64 22.77 4.79
C PRO A 31 -12.02 22.19 4.46
N HIS A 32 -13.01 23.07 4.36
CA HIS A 32 -14.43 22.72 4.09
C HIS A 32 -15.15 21.90 5.18
N ALA A 33 -14.51 21.58 6.30
CA ALA A 33 -15.24 21.03 7.44
C ALA A 33 -16.23 22.09 8.00
N PRO A 34 -17.41 21.66 8.49
CA PRO A 34 -18.33 22.56 9.19
C PRO A 34 -17.66 23.27 10.37
N LYS A 35 -18.11 24.47 10.71
CA LYS A 35 -17.54 25.29 11.80
C LYS A 35 -18.62 25.76 12.76
N GLY A 36 -18.23 26.03 14.01
CA GLY A 36 -19.11 26.58 15.04
C GLY A 36 -20.39 25.74 15.21
N ALA A 37 -21.56 26.39 15.20
CA ALA A 37 -22.84 25.70 15.36
C ALA A 37 -23.11 24.61 14.29
N GLN A 38 -22.60 24.77 13.07
CA GLN A 38 -22.75 23.75 12.02
C GLN A 38 -21.90 22.50 12.31
N TRP A 39 -20.77 22.66 12.99
CA TRP A 39 -19.95 21.53 13.45
C TRP A 39 -20.70 20.69 14.48
N GLU A 40 -21.27 21.33 15.49
CA GLU A 40 -22.04 20.63 16.52
C GLU A 40 -23.26 19.90 15.94
N ALA A 41 -23.98 20.55 15.02
CA ALA A 41 -25.11 19.92 14.33
C ALA A 41 -24.66 18.71 13.48
N ALA A 42 -23.58 18.85 12.70
CA ALA A 42 -23.04 17.77 11.90
C ALA A 42 -22.54 16.61 12.78
N LEU A 43 -21.85 16.90 13.88
CA LEU A 43 -21.34 15.91 14.82
C LEU A 43 -22.48 15.11 15.46
N ASN A 44 -23.55 15.78 15.87
CA ASN A 44 -24.74 15.13 16.41
C ASN A 44 -25.38 14.18 15.39
N TRP A 45 -25.45 14.58 14.12
CA TRP A 45 -25.97 13.72 13.06
C TRP A 45 -25.00 12.57 12.72
N TRP A 46 -23.70 12.81 12.59
CA TRP A 46 -22.74 11.76 12.25
C TRP A 46 -22.67 10.66 13.31
N LYS A 47 -22.88 10.98 14.59
CA LYS A 47 -23.00 9.99 15.68
C LYS A 47 -24.17 9.00 15.50
N THR A 48 -25.14 9.31 14.64
CA THR A 48 -26.24 8.40 14.30
C THR A 48 -25.91 7.50 13.10
N LEU A 49 -24.80 7.72 12.38
CA LEU A 49 -24.44 6.97 11.17
C LEU A 49 -23.77 5.63 11.50
N LYS A 50 -24.49 4.76 12.20
CA LYS A 50 -24.04 3.40 12.55
C LYS A 50 -25.17 2.41 12.32
N SER A 51 -24.83 1.13 12.26
CA SER A 51 -25.84 0.07 12.17
C SER A 51 -26.76 0.06 13.39
N ASP A 52 -28.03 -0.22 13.16
CA ASP A 52 -29.01 -0.43 14.23
C ASP A 52 -28.71 -1.69 15.04
N GLU A 53 -29.17 -1.72 16.28
CA GLU A 53 -29.12 -2.92 17.10
C GLU A 53 -29.94 -4.05 16.43
N GLY A 54 -29.36 -5.25 16.33
CA GLY A 54 -29.99 -6.37 15.65
C GLY A 54 -29.95 -6.32 14.12
N ALA A 55 -29.16 -5.42 13.52
CA ALA A 55 -28.96 -5.39 12.07
C ALA A 55 -28.53 -6.77 11.52
N HIS A 56 -29.21 -7.21 10.46
CA HIS A 56 -28.95 -8.48 9.79
C HIS A 56 -27.81 -8.36 8.77
N TRP A 57 -26.95 -9.38 8.73
CA TRP A 57 -25.86 -9.50 7.76
C TRP A 57 -25.93 -10.86 7.08
N ASP A 58 -25.91 -10.89 5.75
CA ASP A 58 -25.92 -12.15 5.00
C ASP A 58 -24.70 -13.04 5.32
N LYS A 59 -23.58 -12.39 5.67
CA LYS A 59 -22.35 -13.05 6.10
C LYS A 59 -21.57 -12.17 7.07
N VAL A 60 -21.10 -12.76 8.16
CA VAL A 60 -20.16 -12.14 9.09
C VAL A 60 -18.83 -12.89 9.00
N VAL A 61 -17.74 -12.16 8.78
CA VAL A 61 -16.39 -12.71 8.76
C VAL A 61 -15.59 -12.00 9.84
N THR A 62 -15.07 -12.77 10.80
CA THR A 62 -14.24 -12.24 11.88
C THR A 62 -12.78 -12.59 11.60
N LEU A 63 -11.94 -11.56 11.52
CA LEU A 63 -10.50 -11.68 11.34
C LEU A 63 -9.80 -11.13 12.59
N LYS A 64 -8.90 -11.91 13.17
CA LYS A 64 -8.07 -11.48 14.29
C LYS A 64 -6.85 -10.74 13.73
N GLY A 65 -6.64 -9.50 14.18
CA GLY A 65 -5.56 -8.65 13.64
C GLY A 65 -4.18 -9.20 13.98
N GLU A 66 -4.04 -9.81 15.16
CA GLU A 66 -2.81 -10.44 15.65
C GLU A 66 -2.36 -11.65 14.81
N ASP A 67 -3.28 -12.28 14.08
CA ASP A 67 -2.97 -13.42 13.20
C ASP A 67 -2.50 -12.97 11.81
N ILE A 68 -2.58 -11.67 11.49
CA ILE A 68 -2.21 -11.12 10.18
C ILE A 68 -0.72 -10.77 10.19
N ALA A 69 0.09 -11.64 9.59
CA ALA A 69 1.49 -11.36 9.30
C ALA A 69 1.65 -10.21 8.28
N PRO A 70 2.84 -9.57 8.19
CA PRO A 70 3.14 -8.72 7.05
C PRO A 70 3.02 -9.52 5.75
N VAL A 71 2.29 -8.98 4.76
CA VAL A 71 1.99 -9.67 3.51
C VAL A 71 2.49 -8.91 2.30
N VAL A 72 2.70 -9.64 1.20
CA VAL A 72 3.11 -9.11 -0.09
C VAL A 72 2.42 -9.86 -1.22
N THR A 73 2.10 -9.19 -2.33
CA THR A 73 1.62 -9.89 -3.52
C THR A 73 2.76 -10.60 -4.23
N TRP A 74 2.55 -11.84 -4.67
CA TRP A 74 3.53 -12.61 -5.47
C TRP A 74 3.15 -12.64 -6.96
N GLY A 75 1.86 -12.54 -7.27
CA GLY A 75 1.32 -12.64 -8.64
C GLY A 75 1.00 -11.28 -9.26
N THR A 76 0.03 -11.29 -10.18
CA THR A 76 -0.37 -10.11 -10.99
C THR A 76 -1.74 -9.56 -10.60
N SER A 77 -2.37 -10.14 -9.57
CA SER A 77 -3.61 -9.64 -8.98
C SER A 77 -3.41 -9.23 -7.52
N PRO A 78 -4.15 -8.25 -6.99
CA PRO A 78 -4.17 -7.94 -5.56
C PRO A 78 -4.57 -9.11 -4.66
N GLU A 79 -5.25 -10.13 -5.21
CA GLU A 79 -5.62 -11.35 -4.47
C GLU A 79 -4.47 -12.36 -4.33
N ASP A 80 -3.42 -12.24 -5.16
CA ASP A 80 -2.27 -13.15 -5.17
C ASP A 80 -1.30 -12.78 -4.05
N VAL A 81 -1.75 -12.94 -2.80
CA VAL A 81 -1.06 -12.46 -1.60
C VAL A 81 -0.63 -13.60 -0.68
N LEU A 82 0.54 -13.46 -0.06
CA LEU A 82 1.08 -14.37 0.94
C LEU A 82 1.77 -13.61 2.08
N PRO A 83 1.87 -14.19 3.29
CA PRO A 83 2.82 -13.76 4.30
C PRO A 83 4.23 -13.63 3.72
N ILE A 84 4.96 -12.57 4.09
CA ILE A 84 6.33 -12.34 3.57
C ILE A 84 7.30 -13.48 3.88
N THR A 85 7.01 -14.26 4.91
CA THR A 85 7.81 -15.42 5.34
C THR A 85 7.60 -16.67 4.48
N ASP A 86 6.64 -16.67 3.57
CA ASP A 86 6.29 -17.81 2.75
C ASP A 86 7.14 -17.91 1.47
N VAL A 87 6.82 -18.92 0.66
CA VAL A 87 7.42 -19.20 -0.64
C VAL A 87 6.41 -18.99 -1.75
N VAL A 88 6.90 -18.67 -2.95
CA VAL A 88 6.13 -18.61 -4.19
C VAL A 88 5.40 -19.95 -4.39
N PRO A 89 4.08 -19.95 -4.61
CA PRO A 89 3.31 -21.18 -4.67
C PRO A 89 3.57 -21.93 -5.98
N ASP A 90 3.41 -23.25 -5.94
CA ASP A 90 3.43 -24.07 -7.16
C ASP A 90 2.05 -24.01 -7.84
N PRO A 91 1.96 -23.72 -9.16
CA PRO A 91 0.69 -23.72 -9.88
C PRO A 91 -0.12 -25.02 -9.73
N SER A 92 0.55 -26.16 -9.56
CA SER A 92 -0.10 -27.47 -9.34
C SER A 92 -0.79 -27.61 -7.98
N SER A 93 -0.54 -26.70 -7.03
CA SER A 93 -1.24 -26.65 -5.74
C SER A 93 -2.64 -26.02 -5.82
N PHE A 94 -2.96 -25.37 -6.94
CA PHE A 94 -4.28 -24.79 -7.20
C PHE A 94 -5.20 -25.77 -7.91
N THR A 95 -6.48 -25.44 -7.99
CA THR A 95 -7.51 -26.25 -8.66
C THR A 95 -8.31 -25.43 -9.67
N GLY A 96 -8.73 -26.07 -10.75
CA GLY A 96 -9.51 -25.42 -11.82
C GLY A 96 -8.71 -24.33 -12.53
N GLY A 97 -9.39 -23.31 -13.07
CA GLY A 97 -8.76 -22.23 -13.86
C GLY A 97 -7.72 -21.39 -13.12
N LYS A 98 -7.56 -21.57 -11.80
CA LYS A 98 -6.48 -20.94 -11.01
C LYS A 98 -5.10 -21.54 -11.31
N VAL A 99 -5.03 -22.77 -11.80
CA VAL A 99 -3.75 -23.43 -12.17
C VAL A 99 -3.08 -22.65 -13.30
N GLU A 100 -3.80 -22.40 -14.40
CA GLU A 100 -3.28 -21.66 -15.54
C GLU A 100 -3.06 -20.18 -15.21
N ALA A 101 -3.94 -19.59 -14.38
CA ALA A 101 -3.77 -18.22 -13.92
C ALA A 101 -2.47 -18.05 -13.11
N ALA A 102 -2.23 -18.91 -12.12
CA ALA A 102 -1.01 -18.89 -11.33
C ALA A 102 0.23 -19.09 -12.21
N ALA A 103 0.20 -20.06 -13.14
CA ALA A 103 1.32 -20.29 -14.06
C ALA A 103 1.66 -19.04 -14.90
N ARG A 104 0.64 -18.34 -15.43
CA ARG A 104 0.85 -17.09 -16.18
C ARG A 104 1.39 -15.97 -15.29
N SER A 105 0.86 -15.82 -14.08
CA SER A 105 1.34 -14.81 -13.13
C SER A 105 2.81 -15.05 -12.75
N LEU A 106 3.23 -16.31 -12.55
CA LEU A 106 4.63 -16.64 -12.28
C LEU A 106 5.55 -16.35 -13.47
N ASP A 107 5.12 -16.68 -14.69
CA ASP A 107 5.88 -16.38 -15.91
C ASP A 107 6.06 -14.86 -16.09
N TYR A 108 4.97 -14.09 -15.99
CA TYR A 108 5.00 -12.63 -16.05
C TYR A 108 5.92 -12.04 -14.98
N MET A 109 5.73 -12.48 -13.73
CA MET A 109 6.50 -12.01 -12.59
C MET A 109 7.93 -12.56 -12.59
N GLY A 110 8.30 -13.49 -13.47
CA GLY A 110 9.61 -14.13 -13.51
C GLY A 110 9.99 -14.81 -12.19
N LEU A 111 9.02 -15.49 -11.56
CA LEU A 111 9.19 -16.18 -10.28
C LEU A 111 9.19 -17.70 -10.46
N LYS A 112 9.87 -18.40 -9.55
CA LYS A 112 9.93 -19.86 -9.54
C LYS A 112 9.15 -20.43 -8.35
N PRO A 113 8.38 -21.52 -8.52
CA PRO A 113 7.77 -22.23 -7.40
C PRO A 113 8.81 -22.58 -6.32
N GLY A 114 8.42 -22.42 -5.06
CA GLY A 114 9.27 -22.70 -3.90
C GLY A 114 10.35 -21.65 -3.59
N GLN A 115 10.51 -20.61 -4.43
CA GLN A 115 11.39 -19.48 -4.13
C GLN A 115 10.85 -18.74 -2.89
N LYS A 116 11.70 -18.45 -1.90
CA LYS A 116 11.30 -17.61 -0.77
C LYS A 116 10.97 -16.21 -1.24
N LEU A 117 9.89 -15.63 -0.72
CA LEU A 117 9.53 -14.26 -1.08
C LEU A 117 10.65 -13.29 -0.70
N THR A 118 11.31 -13.52 0.42
CA THR A 118 12.46 -12.73 0.89
C THR A 118 13.69 -12.77 -0.04
N ASP A 119 13.80 -13.78 -0.91
CA ASP A 119 14.92 -13.89 -1.86
C ASP A 119 14.67 -13.07 -3.15
N ILE A 120 13.46 -12.50 -3.32
CA ILE A 120 13.08 -11.74 -4.51
C ILE A 120 13.74 -10.37 -4.48
N LYS A 121 14.70 -10.15 -5.37
CA LYS A 121 15.41 -8.87 -5.54
C LYS A 121 14.51 -7.79 -6.11
N ILE A 122 14.66 -6.56 -5.62
CA ILE A 122 13.90 -5.38 -6.05
C ILE A 122 14.83 -4.39 -6.74
N ASP A 123 14.36 -3.81 -7.84
CA ASP A 123 15.08 -2.79 -8.61
C ASP A 123 14.58 -1.38 -8.24
N THR A 124 13.27 -1.26 -8.02
CA THR A 124 12.59 0.02 -7.80
C THR A 124 11.66 0.00 -6.59
N VAL A 125 11.56 1.12 -5.88
CA VAL A 125 10.62 1.31 -4.77
C VAL A 125 9.72 2.52 -5.00
N PHE A 126 8.42 2.30 -4.79
CA PHE A 126 7.40 3.33 -4.95
C PHE A 126 6.53 3.46 -3.69
N ILE A 127 6.74 4.55 -2.94
CA ILE A 127 5.95 4.90 -1.76
C ILE A 127 5.03 6.06 -2.11
N GLY A 128 3.72 5.85 -2.16
CA GLY A 128 2.77 6.93 -2.45
C GLY A 128 1.63 6.50 -3.34
N SER A 129 0.41 6.64 -2.86
CA SER A 129 -0.80 6.51 -3.66
C SER A 129 -1.94 7.20 -2.91
N CYS A 130 -3.13 7.30 -3.53
CA CYS A 130 -4.33 7.68 -2.79
C CYS A 130 -4.64 6.68 -1.66
N THR A 131 -4.16 5.43 -1.79
CA THR A 131 -4.32 4.37 -0.79
C THR A 131 -3.32 4.53 0.36
N ASN A 132 -2.04 4.79 0.08
CA ASN A 132 -0.95 4.71 1.06
C ASN A 132 0.09 5.84 0.89
N GLY A 133 -0.37 7.08 0.82
CA GLY A 133 0.46 8.30 0.77
C GLY A 133 0.06 9.33 1.82
N ARG A 134 -0.60 8.92 2.92
CA ARG A 134 -1.00 9.83 4.01
C ARG A 134 0.19 10.12 4.93
N ILE A 135 0.04 11.07 5.82
CA ILE A 135 1.13 11.46 6.72
C ILE A 135 1.58 10.29 7.60
N GLU A 136 0.67 9.44 8.07
CA GLU A 136 0.99 8.25 8.87
C GLU A 136 1.79 7.21 8.07
N ASP A 137 1.48 7.06 6.78
CA ASP A 137 2.18 6.16 5.88
C ASP A 137 3.64 6.63 5.67
N LEU A 138 3.83 7.95 5.48
CA LEU A 138 5.15 8.56 5.34
C LEU A 138 5.97 8.47 6.61
N ARG A 139 5.36 8.68 7.78
CA ARG A 139 6.02 8.50 9.09
C ARG A 139 6.48 7.05 9.29
N ALA A 140 5.63 6.07 8.96
CA ALA A 140 5.97 4.67 9.11
C ALA A 140 7.16 4.26 8.23
N ALA A 141 7.20 4.73 6.97
CA ALA A 141 8.34 4.52 6.10
C ALA A 141 9.60 5.27 6.59
N ALA A 142 9.47 6.54 7.00
CA ALA A 142 10.58 7.34 7.50
C ALA A 142 11.22 6.74 8.76
N ALA A 143 10.44 6.10 9.64
CA ALA A 143 10.95 5.42 10.82
C ALA A 143 11.95 4.29 10.45
N ILE A 144 11.70 3.56 9.36
CA ILE A 144 12.61 2.54 8.83
C ILE A 144 13.84 3.17 8.18
N LEU A 145 13.65 4.27 7.43
CA LEU A 145 14.71 4.91 6.64
C LEU A 145 15.68 5.76 7.46
N LYS A 146 15.29 6.23 8.65
CA LYS A 146 16.08 7.17 9.45
C LYS A 146 17.49 6.63 9.72
N GLY A 147 18.51 7.37 9.24
CA GLY A 147 19.92 7.01 9.40
C GLY A 147 20.40 5.87 8.51
N LYS A 148 19.59 5.43 7.54
CA LYS A 148 19.93 4.38 6.56
C LYS A 148 20.00 4.98 5.16
N LYS A 149 20.56 4.22 4.21
CA LYS A 149 20.57 4.54 2.78
C LYS A 149 19.89 3.41 2.02
N ILE A 150 19.25 3.74 0.91
CA ILE A 150 18.81 2.72 -0.05
C ILE A 150 20.03 1.98 -0.62
N LYS A 151 19.82 0.75 -1.08
CA LYS A 151 20.87 -0.04 -1.71
C LYS A 151 21.33 0.61 -3.02
N ASP A 152 22.63 0.55 -3.27
CA ASP A 152 23.24 1.09 -4.48
C ASP A 152 22.60 0.54 -5.76
N GLY A 153 22.38 1.43 -6.73
CA GLY A 153 21.79 1.11 -8.02
C GLY A 153 20.26 0.98 -8.02
N MET A 154 19.59 1.14 -6.87
CA MET A 154 18.14 1.17 -6.81
C MET A 154 17.57 2.54 -7.17
N ARG A 155 16.39 2.55 -7.78
CA ARG A 155 15.57 3.75 -7.95
C ARG A 155 14.48 3.76 -6.90
N ALA A 156 14.42 4.78 -6.06
CA ALA A 156 13.41 4.89 -5.02
C ALA A 156 12.73 6.25 -5.08
N MET A 157 11.40 6.27 -5.01
CA MET A 157 10.64 7.52 -5.04
C MET A 157 9.51 7.51 -4.03
N VAL A 158 9.21 8.70 -3.52
CA VAL A 158 8.13 8.94 -2.59
C VAL A 158 7.21 10.06 -3.08
N VAL A 159 5.91 9.80 -3.08
CA VAL A 159 4.86 10.66 -3.61
C VAL A 159 3.80 10.89 -2.54
N PRO A 160 3.74 12.07 -1.90
CA PRO A 160 2.69 12.38 -0.94
C PRO A 160 1.30 12.33 -1.57
N GLY A 161 0.30 11.87 -0.82
CA GLY A 161 -1.07 11.69 -1.32
C GLY A 161 -1.82 13.00 -1.58
N SER A 162 -1.35 14.13 -1.06
CA SER A 162 -1.87 15.47 -1.34
C SER A 162 -0.83 16.56 -1.07
N GLY A 163 -1.07 17.77 -1.57
CA GLY A 163 -0.23 18.93 -1.26
C GLY A 163 -0.19 19.26 0.24
N LEU A 164 -1.30 19.06 0.96
CA LEU A 164 -1.36 19.25 2.42
C LEU A 164 -0.50 18.24 3.16
N VAL A 165 -0.55 16.96 2.76
CA VAL A 165 0.31 15.92 3.35
C VAL A 165 1.78 16.19 3.04
N ARG A 166 2.11 16.65 1.83
CA ARG A 166 3.48 17.03 1.48
C ARG A 166 3.99 18.16 2.36
N ALA A 167 3.22 19.24 2.50
CA ALA A 167 3.59 20.38 3.33
C ALA A 167 3.80 19.97 4.79
N GLN A 168 2.88 19.17 5.34
CA GLN A 168 3.01 18.62 6.69
C GLN A 168 4.26 17.73 6.85
N ALA A 169 4.54 16.87 5.87
CA ALA A 169 5.72 16.01 5.90
C ALA A 169 7.03 16.80 5.81
N GLU A 170 7.03 17.94 5.12
CA GLU A 170 8.15 18.89 5.07
C GLU A 170 8.33 19.61 6.41
N GLU A 171 7.25 20.07 7.03
CA GLU A 171 7.26 20.69 8.37
C GLU A 171 7.77 19.72 9.46
N GLU A 172 7.38 18.44 9.37
CA GLU A 172 7.82 17.39 10.29
C GLU A 172 9.25 16.88 10.01
N GLY A 173 9.92 17.38 8.97
CA GLY A 173 11.27 16.95 8.58
C GLY A 173 11.34 15.56 7.93
N LEU A 174 10.21 14.94 7.61
CA LEU A 174 10.17 13.62 6.97
C LEU A 174 10.78 13.67 5.57
N ALA A 175 10.56 14.77 4.83
CA ALA A 175 11.10 14.95 3.49
C ALA A 175 12.63 14.82 3.46
N GLU A 176 13.32 15.35 4.48
CA GLU A 176 14.78 15.22 4.58
C GLU A 176 15.20 13.79 4.88
N ILE A 177 14.48 13.05 5.73
CA ILE A 177 14.76 11.62 5.99
C ILE A 177 14.71 10.81 4.68
N PHE A 178 13.70 11.05 3.83
CA PHE A 178 13.60 10.37 2.53
C PHE A 178 14.74 10.76 1.60
N LYS A 179 15.04 12.06 1.45
CA LYS A 179 16.14 12.54 0.59
C LYS A 179 17.48 12.02 1.07
N ASP A 180 17.73 12.06 2.38
CA ASP A 180 18.92 11.52 3.01
C ASP A 180 19.02 10.02 2.76
N ALA A 181 17.93 9.26 2.81
CA ALA A 181 17.98 7.84 2.46
C ALA A 181 18.28 7.59 0.96
N GLY A 182 18.08 8.58 0.09
CA GLY A 182 18.30 8.48 -1.36
C GLY A 182 17.00 8.40 -2.18
N PHE A 183 15.85 8.65 -1.58
CA PHE A 183 14.58 8.70 -2.30
C PHE A 183 14.42 10.03 -3.06
N GLU A 184 13.84 9.94 -4.25
CA GLU A 184 13.29 11.09 -4.96
C GLU A 184 12.03 11.61 -4.22
N TRP A 185 12.13 12.81 -3.64
CA TRP A 185 10.98 13.50 -3.04
C TRP A 185 10.14 14.17 -4.13
N ARG A 186 9.02 13.56 -4.50
CA ARG A 186 8.18 14.02 -5.63
C ARG A 186 7.04 14.95 -5.18
N LEU A 187 6.45 15.64 -6.16
CA LEU A 187 5.21 16.39 -5.96
C LEU A 187 4.03 15.42 -5.74
N ALA A 188 3.01 15.89 -5.02
CA ALA A 188 1.82 15.08 -4.76
C ALA A 188 1.05 14.76 -6.05
N GLY A 189 0.60 13.51 -6.19
CA GLY A 189 -0.15 13.07 -7.36
C GLY A 189 -0.28 11.54 -7.46
N CYS A 190 -0.87 11.04 -8.54
CA CYS A 190 -1.02 9.59 -8.75
C CYS A 190 0.30 8.91 -9.13
N SER A 191 1.18 9.59 -9.88
CA SER A 191 2.49 9.08 -10.30
C SER A 191 2.42 7.63 -10.81
N MET A 192 3.35 6.77 -10.40
CA MET A 192 3.45 5.37 -10.82
C MET A 192 2.24 4.51 -10.39
N CYS A 193 1.41 4.94 -9.44
CA CYS A 193 0.18 4.20 -9.08
C CYS A 193 -0.79 4.07 -10.28
N LEU A 194 -0.73 5.03 -11.20
CA LEU A 194 -1.49 5.05 -12.45
C LEU A 194 -0.58 4.97 -13.68
N ALA A 195 0.69 5.38 -13.56
CA ALA A 195 1.70 5.37 -14.62
C ALA A 195 1.29 6.08 -15.92
N MET A 196 0.44 7.11 -15.80
CA MET A 196 0.08 8.02 -16.91
C MET A 196 1.07 9.18 -17.09
N ASN A 197 2.13 9.20 -16.28
CA ASN A 197 3.22 10.15 -16.35
C ASN A 197 4.53 9.37 -16.67
N PRO A 198 5.70 10.03 -16.77
CA PRO A 198 6.98 9.36 -17.00
C PRO A 198 7.45 8.43 -15.87
N ASP A 199 6.78 8.41 -14.72
CA ASP A 199 7.08 7.47 -13.64
C ASP A 199 6.50 6.09 -14.01
N GLN A 200 7.25 5.36 -14.84
CA GLN A 200 6.90 4.01 -15.29
C GLN A 200 8.07 3.05 -15.05
N LEU A 201 7.72 1.77 -14.95
CA LEU A 201 8.64 0.65 -14.94
C LEU A 201 9.01 0.25 -16.37
N ALA A 202 10.28 -0.09 -16.57
CA ALA A 202 10.79 -0.74 -17.76
C ALA A 202 10.40 -2.23 -17.78
N PRO A 203 10.39 -2.88 -18.96
CA PRO A 203 10.14 -4.32 -19.05
C PRO A 203 11.12 -5.12 -18.17
N GLY A 204 10.56 -5.99 -17.31
CA GLY A 204 11.32 -6.85 -16.40
C GLY A 204 11.75 -6.18 -15.08
N GLU A 205 11.68 -4.85 -14.99
CA GLU A 205 11.99 -4.08 -13.78
C GLU A 205 11.00 -4.43 -12.68
N ARG A 206 11.51 -4.74 -11.49
CA ARG A 206 10.71 -5.17 -10.35
C ARG A 206 10.57 -4.10 -9.29
N CYS A 207 9.32 -3.80 -8.95
CA CYS A 207 8.94 -2.75 -8.02
C CYS A 207 8.33 -3.30 -6.72
N ALA A 208 8.79 -2.78 -5.59
CA ALA A 208 8.06 -2.83 -4.33
C ALA A 208 7.21 -1.56 -4.22
N ALA A 209 5.89 -1.70 -4.31
CA ALA A 209 4.96 -0.59 -4.42
C ALA A 209 3.93 -0.57 -3.29
N THR A 210 3.52 0.64 -2.93
CA THR A 210 2.44 0.91 -1.97
C THR A 210 1.13 1.34 -2.67
N SER A 211 1.00 1.05 -3.96
CA SER A 211 -0.26 1.13 -4.67
C SER A 211 -1.22 0.02 -4.18
N ASN A 212 -2.44 0.01 -4.70
CA ASN A 212 -3.45 -1.02 -4.40
C ASN A 212 -3.71 -1.95 -5.60
N ARG A 213 -2.98 -1.80 -6.72
CA ARG A 213 -3.18 -2.56 -7.95
C ARG A 213 -1.85 -2.87 -8.62
N ASN A 214 -1.64 -4.13 -8.97
CA ASN A 214 -0.45 -4.64 -9.67
C ASN A 214 -0.80 -5.47 -10.92
N PHE A 215 -1.97 -5.23 -11.54
CA PHE A 215 -2.33 -5.83 -12.83
C PHE A 215 -1.23 -5.63 -13.86
N GLU A 216 -1.11 -6.58 -14.79
CA GLU A 216 -0.09 -6.52 -15.85
C GLU A 216 -0.15 -5.18 -16.60
N GLY A 217 1.00 -4.53 -16.72
CA GLY A 217 1.11 -3.23 -17.39
C GLY A 217 0.65 -2.02 -16.58
N ARG A 218 0.10 -2.21 -15.37
CA ARG A 218 -0.47 -1.12 -14.55
C ARG A 218 0.52 0.00 -14.24
N GLN A 219 1.78 -0.36 -13.97
CA GLN A 219 2.84 0.59 -13.62
C GLN A 219 3.87 0.78 -14.74
N GLY A 220 3.57 0.32 -15.96
CA GLY A 220 4.49 0.24 -17.08
C GLY A 220 4.43 -1.14 -17.75
N ARG A 221 4.51 -1.16 -19.08
CA ARG A 221 4.37 -2.40 -19.86
C ARG A 221 5.50 -3.37 -19.54
N GLY A 222 5.15 -4.54 -19.01
CA GLY A 222 6.11 -5.58 -18.63
C GLY A 222 6.84 -5.34 -17.30
N GLY A 223 6.49 -4.28 -16.56
CA GLY A 223 6.98 -4.06 -15.20
C GLY A 223 6.34 -5.02 -14.21
N ARG A 224 7.09 -5.42 -13.18
CA ARG A 224 6.68 -6.45 -12.21
C ARG A 224 6.47 -5.82 -10.84
N THR A 225 5.22 -5.74 -10.39
CA THR A 225 4.89 -5.00 -9.15
C THR A 225 4.45 -5.93 -8.03
N HIS A 226 5.05 -5.74 -6.86
CA HIS A 226 4.66 -6.34 -5.59
C HIS A 226 4.00 -5.27 -4.71
N LEU A 227 2.78 -5.53 -4.23
CA LEU A 227 2.06 -4.63 -3.34
C LEU A 227 2.43 -4.96 -1.89
N MET A 228 2.76 -3.94 -1.11
CA MET A 228 3.07 -4.07 0.33
C MET A 228 2.84 -2.75 1.08
N SER A 229 3.04 -2.78 2.39
CA SER A 229 2.94 -1.58 3.23
C SER A 229 4.08 -0.59 2.98
N PRO A 230 3.90 0.71 3.32
CA PRO A 230 4.97 1.72 3.25
C PRO A 230 6.24 1.33 4.01
N ALA A 231 6.09 0.73 5.19
CA ALA A 231 7.23 0.32 6.01
C ALA A 231 7.98 -0.87 5.37
N MET A 232 7.28 -1.84 4.77
CA MET A 232 7.92 -2.93 4.02
C MET A 232 8.57 -2.43 2.72
N ALA A 233 7.97 -1.48 2.01
CA ALA A 233 8.57 -0.89 0.83
C ALA A 233 9.87 -0.13 1.18
N ALA A 234 9.88 0.60 2.30
CA ALA A 234 11.10 1.22 2.83
C ALA A 234 12.17 0.19 3.22
N ALA A 235 11.78 -0.91 3.87
CA ALA A 235 12.68 -2.02 4.19
C ALA A 235 13.29 -2.64 2.93
N ALA A 236 12.48 -2.84 1.89
CA ALA A 236 12.93 -3.34 0.59
C ALA A 236 13.91 -2.37 -0.11
N ALA A 237 13.74 -1.06 0.06
CA ALA A 237 14.67 -0.06 -0.48
C ALA A 237 16.06 -0.17 0.15
N VAL A 238 16.14 -0.45 1.45
CA VAL A 238 17.41 -0.57 2.18
C VAL A 238 18.12 -1.89 1.87
N THR A 239 17.37 -2.97 1.73
CA THR A 239 17.91 -4.34 1.58
C THR A 239 18.07 -4.78 0.12
N GLY A 240 17.28 -4.19 -0.78
CA GLY A 240 17.18 -4.53 -2.20
C GLY A 240 16.53 -5.87 -2.50
N HIS A 241 15.73 -6.39 -1.58
CA HIS A 241 14.86 -7.54 -1.78
C HIS A 241 13.54 -7.31 -1.02
N LEU A 242 12.52 -8.13 -1.26
CA LEU A 242 11.34 -8.13 -0.41
C LEU A 242 11.75 -8.49 1.03
N THR A 243 11.32 -7.71 2.01
CA THR A 243 11.85 -7.83 3.37
C THR A 243 10.72 -7.81 4.39
N ASP A 244 10.82 -8.70 5.37
CA ASP A 244 9.97 -8.64 6.55
C ASP A 244 10.37 -7.44 7.39
N VAL A 245 9.47 -6.45 7.45
CA VAL A 245 9.74 -5.20 8.15
C VAL A 245 10.00 -5.39 9.64
N ARG A 246 9.53 -6.50 10.24
CA ARG A 246 9.74 -6.80 11.67
C ARG A 246 11.22 -7.00 12.02
N GLU A 247 12.06 -7.32 11.04
CA GLU A 247 13.51 -7.42 11.21
C GLU A 247 14.22 -6.05 11.28
N MET A 248 13.49 -4.96 11.02
CA MET A 248 14.01 -3.60 10.91
C MET A 248 13.35 -2.59 11.87
N MET A 249 12.42 -3.04 12.71
CA MET A 249 11.67 -2.22 13.68
C MET A 249 12.36 -2.16 15.05
#